data_AF-A0A973J6U5-F1
#
_entry.id   AF-A0A973J6U5-F1
#
_cell.length_a   1.000
_cell.length_b   1.000
_cell.length_c   1.000
_cell.angle_alpha   90.00
_cell.angle_beta   90.00
_cell.angle_gamma   90.00
#
_symmetry.space_group_name_H-M   'P 1'
#
loop_
_entity.id
_entity.type
_entity.pdbx_description
1 polymer ?
#
loop_
_entity_poly.entity_id
_entity_poly.type
_entity_poly.pdbx_seq_one_letter_code
_entity_poly.pdbx_strand_id
1 'polypeptide(L)'
;MTRSLNLSSTSLPFLHYLEHWYANLPKSDLSAIVGDAPERVAIFSIDMINGFCKEGPLAGPRVGALIPTVVDLFQRAHTLGVHNFVLTQDTHDPQTPEFTAYPPHCLAGTSESLAVSELHDLPF
;
A
#
# COMPACT_ATOMS: atom_id res chain seq x y z
N MET A 1 0.92 31.99 -29.27
CA MET A 1 0.77 32.71 -27.99
C MET A 1 1.08 31.74 -26.86
N THR A 2 2.21 31.89 -26.20
CA THR A 2 2.60 31.05 -25.06
C THR A 2 1.82 31.52 -23.84
N ARG A 3 0.85 30.73 -23.39
CA ARG A 3 0.07 31.04 -22.18
C ARG A 3 1.00 30.79 -21.00
N SER A 4 1.44 31.86 -20.34
CA SER A 4 2.21 31.72 -19.08
C SER A 4 1.30 31.11 -18.03
N LEU A 5 1.62 29.90 -17.55
CA LEU A 5 0.91 29.26 -16.45
C LEU A 5 1.33 29.92 -15.13
N ASN A 6 0.37 30.55 -14.44
CA ASN A 6 0.58 31.06 -13.08
C ASN A 6 0.24 29.95 -12.07
N LEU A 7 1.19 29.05 -11.84
CA LEU A 7 1.00 27.88 -10.97
C LEU A 7 0.58 28.27 -9.54
N SER A 8 1.13 29.36 -9.00
CA SER A 8 0.85 29.76 -7.61
C SER A 8 -0.62 30.14 -7.41
N SER A 9 -1.24 30.85 -8.35
CA SER A 9 -2.67 31.20 -8.24
C SER A 9 -3.58 30.05 -8.63
N THR A 10 -3.20 29.24 -9.63
CA THR A 10 -4.05 28.12 -10.09
C THR A 10 -4.07 26.93 -9.12
N SER A 11 -3.00 26.72 -8.35
CA SER A 11 -2.90 25.61 -7.40
C SER A 11 -3.44 25.94 -6.01
N LEU A 12 -3.58 27.23 -5.65
CA LEU A 12 -3.98 27.65 -4.30
C LEU A 12 -5.28 27.01 -3.80
N PRO A 13 -6.38 26.93 -4.58
CA PRO A 13 -7.60 26.26 -4.12
C PRO A 13 -7.39 24.79 -3.80
N PHE A 14 -6.57 24.08 -4.59
CA PHE A 14 -6.25 22.68 -4.35
C PHE A 14 -5.37 22.49 -3.12
N LEU A 15 -4.39 23.38 -2.89
CA LEU A 15 -3.56 23.35 -1.69
C LEU A 15 -4.39 23.59 -0.43
N HIS A 16 -5.31 24.56 -0.44
CA HIS A 16 -6.25 24.79 0.67
C HIS A 16 -7.14 23.57 0.91
N TYR A 17 -7.60 22.91 -0.15
CA TYR A 17 -8.34 21.66 -0.04
C TYR A 17 -7.50 20.57 0.64
N LEU A 18 -6.24 20.37 0.24
CA LEU A 18 -5.36 19.38 0.84
C LEU A 18 -5.09 19.67 2.32
N GLU A 19 -4.79 20.93 2.67
CA GLU A 19 -4.58 21.35 4.06
C GLU A 19 -5.81 21.06 4.92
N HIS A 20 -6.99 21.44 4.43
CA HIS A 20 -8.25 21.16 5.11
C HIS A 20 -8.49 19.65 5.23
N TRP A 21 -8.26 18.89 4.18
CA TRP A 21 -8.45 17.45 4.18
C TRP A 21 -7.53 16.75 5.19
N TYR A 22 -6.21 17.04 5.15
CA TYR A 22 -5.24 16.48 6.10
C TYR A 22 -5.54 16.86 7.55
N ALA A 23 -5.94 18.11 7.80
CA ALA A 23 -6.29 18.57 9.15
C ALA A 23 -7.54 17.88 9.72
N ASN A 24 -8.44 17.39 8.86
CA ASN A 24 -9.70 16.78 9.25
C ASN A 24 -9.75 15.26 9.01
N LEU A 25 -8.61 14.61 8.73
CA LEU A 25 -8.57 13.15 8.65
C LEU A 25 -8.99 12.55 10.00
N PRO A 26 -10.01 11.66 10.02
CA PRO A 26 -10.45 11.04 11.26
C PRO A 26 -9.32 10.18 11.82
N LYS A 27 -9.05 10.33 13.11
CA LYS A 27 -8.11 9.48 13.85
C LYS A 27 -8.91 8.40 14.56
N SER A 28 -8.54 7.14 14.34
CA SER A 28 -9.12 6.00 15.03
C SER A 28 -8.01 5.11 15.54
N ASP A 29 -8.18 4.61 16.76
CA ASP A 29 -7.31 3.58 17.30
C ASP A 29 -7.74 2.21 16.75
N LEU A 30 -6.77 1.36 16.42
CA LEU A 30 -7.04 0.03 15.89
C LEU A 30 -7.88 -0.81 16.85
N SER A 31 -7.62 -0.74 18.16
CA SER A 31 -8.40 -1.47 19.16
C SER A 31 -9.85 -1.00 19.23
N ALA A 32 -10.10 0.29 18.99
CA ALA A 32 -11.45 0.85 18.92
C ALA A 32 -12.20 0.40 17.65
N ILE A 33 -11.50 0.25 16.52
CA ILE A 33 -12.06 -0.29 15.28
C ILE A 33 -12.42 -1.78 15.46
N VAL A 34 -11.52 -2.55 16.07
CA VAL A 34 -11.72 -3.98 16.31
C VAL A 34 -12.85 -4.24 17.32
N GLY A 35 -12.87 -3.49 18.41
CA GLY A 35 -13.92 -3.58 19.43
C GLY A 35 -14.07 -4.98 20.00
N ASP A 36 -15.31 -5.46 20.10
CA ASP A 36 -15.70 -6.77 20.65
C ASP A 36 -16.02 -7.82 19.57
N ALA A 37 -15.81 -7.49 18.29
CA ALA A 37 -16.19 -8.32 17.16
C ALA A 37 -15.08 -8.39 16.09
N PRO A 38 -13.90 -8.92 16.44
CA PRO A 38 -12.74 -8.97 15.54
C PRO A 38 -13.01 -9.78 14.26
N GLU A 39 -13.94 -10.74 14.29
CA GLU A 39 -14.36 -11.52 13.14
C GLU A 39 -15.06 -10.71 12.05
N ARG A 40 -15.51 -9.48 12.36
CA ARG A 40 -16.10 -8.54 11.40
C ARG A 40 -15.09 -7.55 10.82
N VAL A 41 -13.83 -7.63 11.24
CA VAL A 41 -12.74 -6.80 10.73
C VAL A 41 -11.87 -7.64 9.80
N ALA A 42 -11.40 -7.02 8.72
CA ALA A 42 -10.44 -7.61 7.80
C ALA A 42 -9.35 -6.60 7.44
N ILE A 43 -8.14 -7.10 7.20
CA ILE A 43 -7.02 -6.32 6.70
C ILE A 43 -6.68 -6.77 5.29
N PHE A 44 -6.63 -5.80 4.39
CA PHE A 44 -6.21 -6.00 3.01
C PHE A 44 -4.82 -5.39 2.82
N SER A 45 -3.83 -6.23 2.53
CA SER A 45 -2.54 -5.79 2.03
C SER A 45 -2.57 -5.82 0.52
N ILE A 46 -2.34 -4.67 -0.10
CA ILE A 46 -2.29 -4.53 -1.55
C ILE A 46 -0.84 -4.36 -1.94
N ASP A 47 -0.29 -5.37 -2.60
CA ASP A 47 1.02 -5.37 -3.24
C ASP A 47 2.20 -5.01 -2.34
N MET A 48 2.18 -5.46 -1.09
CA MET A 48 3.37 -5.51 -0.23
C MET A 48 4.29 -6.66 -0.65
N ILE A 49 4.75 -6.60 -1.90
CA ILE A 49 5.57 -7.60 -2.58
C ILE A 49 6.97 -7.05 -2.89
N ASN A 50 7.91 -7.94 -3.16
CA ASN A 50 9.31 -7.56 -3.40
C ASN A 50 9.46 -6.62 -4.60
N GLY A 51 8.67 -6.81 -5.66
CA GLY A 51 8.71 -6.02 -6.91
C GLY A 51 8.41 -4.52 -6.76
N PHE A 52 7.77 -4.12 -5.65
CA PHE A 52 7.53 -2.71 -5.32
C PHE A 52 8.30 -2.24 -4.09
N CYS A 53 8.68 -3.16 -3.20
CA CYS A 53 9.29 -2.81 -1.92
C CYS A 53 10.82 -2.90 -1.93
N LYS A 54 11.40 -3.86 -2.66
CA LYS A 54 12.81 -4.26 -2.49
C LYS A 54 13.61 -4.30 -3.79
N GLU A 55 13.01 -4.79 -4.87
CA GLU A 55 13.70 -5.06 -6.13
C GLU A 55 12.78 -4.88 -7.32
N GLY A 56 13.35 -4.91 -8.53
CA GLY A 56 12.60 -4.71 -9.77
C GLY A 56 12.48 -3.25 -10.18
N PRO A 57 11.94 -3.00 -11.39
CA PRO A 57 11.95 -1.67 -12.01
C PRO A 57 10.97 -0.69 -11.37
N LEU A 58 10.01 -1.19 -10.58
CA LEU A 58 9.00 -0.37 -9.89
C LEU A 58 9.23 -0.30 -8.38
N ALA A 59 10.33 -0.86 -7.86
CA ALA A 59 10.68 -0.70 -6.47
C ALA A 59 11.14 0.73 -6.13
N GLY A 60 10.71 1.20 -4.97
CA GLY A 60 11.09 2.52 -4.47
C GLY A 60 11.40 2.52 -2.97
N PRO A 61 12.44 3.25 -2.50
CA PRO A 61 12.82 3.28 -1.09
C PRO A 61 11.69 3.80 -0.19
N ARG A 62 10.83 4.68 -0.71
CA ARG A 62 9.64 5.17 0.01
C ARG A 62 8.61 4.06 0.24
N VAL A 63 8.44 3.14 -0.70
CA VAL A 63 7.50 2.01 -0.59
C VAL A 63 8.09 0.96 0.36
N GLY A 64 9.37 0.60 0.18
CA GLY A 64 10.07 -0.32 1.08
C GLY A 64 10.07 0.15 2.54
N ALA A 65 10.12 1.46 2.80
CA ALA A 65 10.02 2.01 4.15
C ALA A 65 8.68 1.73 4.86
N LEU A 66 7.64 1.31 4.15
CA LEU A 66 6.34 0.97 4.74
C LEU A 66 6.30 -0.43 5.37
N ILE A 67 7.21 -1.34 4.97
CA ILE A 67 7.25 -2.74 5.45
C ILE A 67 7.11 -2.82 6.98
N PRO A 68 7.95 -2.17 7.81
CA PRO A 68 7.88 -2.35 9.26
C PRO A 68 6.54 -1.91 9.86
N THR A 69 5.94 -0.83 9.34
CA THR A 69 4.66 -0.32 9.84
C THR A 69 3.49 -1.23 9.45
N VAL A 70 3.53 -1.82 8.24
CA VAL A 70 2.51 -2.78 7.82
C VAL A 70 2.61 -4.07 8.65
N VAL A 71 3.83 -4.55 8.92
CA VAL A 71 4.05 -5.72 9.77
C VAL A 71 3.53 -5.50 11.19
N ASP A 72 3.82 -4.33 11.79
CA ASP A 72 3.29 -3.94 13.10
C ASP A 72 1.74 -3.94 13.11
N LEU A 73 1.11 -3.42 12.06
CA LEU A 73 -0.34 -3.41 11.93
C LEU A 73 -0.93 -4.83 11.93
N PHE A 74 -0.36 -5.76 11.17
CA PHE A 74 -0.80 -7.15 11.13
C PHE A 74 -0.63 -7.83 12.49
N GLN A 75 0.52 -7.66 13.14
CA GLN A 75 0.79 -8.24 14.46
C GLN A 75 -0.16 -7.71 15.53
N ARG A 76 -0.43 -6.40 15.55
CA ARG A 76 -1.37 -5.79 16.49
C ARG A 76 -2.79 -6.23 16.23
N ALA A 77 -3.22 -6.29 14.97
CA ALA A 77 -4.55 -6.77 14.62
C ALA A 77 -4.75 -8.24 15.00
N HIS A 78 -3.76 -9.09 14.73
CA HIS A 78 -3.78 -10.49 15.15
C HIS A 78 -3.85 -10.62 16.68
N THR A 79 -3.08 -9.80 17.42
CA THR A 79 -3.13 -9.75 18.89
C THR A 79 -4.51 -9.36 19.41
N LEU A 80 -5.24 -8.53 18.65
CA LEU A 80 -6.63 -8.14 18.94
C LEU A 80 -7.66 -9.17 18.46
N GLY A 81 -7.24 -10.32 17.92
CA GLY A 81 -8.11 -11.42 17.48
C GLY A 81 -8.59 -11.33 16.03
N VAL A 82 -8.07 -10.39 15.23
CA VAL A 82 -8.40 -10.31 13.80
C VAL A 82 -7.63 -11.40 13.06
N HIS A 83 -8.36 -12.23 12.31
CA HIS A 83 -7.77 -13.32 11.50
C HIS A 83 -8.14 -13.24 10.01
N ASN A 84 -8.99 -12.29 9.62
CA ASN A 84 -9.35 -12.10 8.21
C ASN A 84 -8.27 -11.25 7.53
N PHE A 85 -7.24 -11.91 7.00
CA PHE A 85 -6.18 -11.27 6.24
C PHE A 85 -6.28 -11.63 4.77
N VAL A 86 -6.26 -10.61 3.92
CA VAL A 86 -6.27 -10.76 2.47
C VAL A 86 -5.05 -10.06 1.91
N LEU A 87 -4.21 -10.81 1.20
CA LEU A 87 -3.03 -10.28 0.55
C LEU A 87 -3.27 -10.38 -0.95
N THR A 88 -3.34 -9.24 -1.64
CA THR A 88 -3.33 -9.20 -3.10
C THR A 88 -1.92 -8.91 -3.56
N GLN A 89 -1.50 -9.63 -4.59
CA GLN A 89 -0.13 -9.62 -5.08
C GLN A 89 -0.14 -9.63 -6.59
N ASP A 90 0.37 -8.57 -7.21
CA ASP A 90 0.65 -8.56 -8.64
C ASP A 90 1.47 -9.79 -9.05
N THR A 91 0.93 -10.53 -10.02
CA THR A 91 1.43 -11.80 -10.50
C THR A 91 1.19 -11.88 -12.01
N HIS A 92 1.98 -11.13 -12.77
CA HIS A 92 1.71 -10.85 -14.18
C HIS A 92 2.08 -12.01 -15.10
N ASP A 93 1.24 -12.22 -16.12
CA ASP A 93 1.63 -12.98 -17.31
C ASP A 93 2.61 -12.13 -18.15
N PRO A 94 3.67 -12.71 -18.74
CA PRO A 94 4.61 -11.98 -19.59
C PRO A 94 3.98 -11.22 -20.77
N GLN A 95 2.76 -11.57 -21.18
CA GLN A 95 2.01 -10.96 -22.28
C GLN A 95 0.91 -9.99 -21.79
N THR A 96 0.90 -9.60 -20.51
CA THR A 96 -0.09 -8.63 -20.00
C THR A 96 -0.05 -7.32 -20.80
N PRO A 97 -1.21 -6.74 -21.16
CA PRO A 97 -1.25 -5.45 -21.86
C PRO A 97 -0.69 -4.30 -21.01
N GLU A 98 -0.60 -4.47 -19.69
CA GLU A 98 -0.05 -3.48 -18.77
C GLU A 98 1.40 -3.10 -19.09
N PHE A 99 2.19 -4.02 -19.65
CA PHE A 99 3.57 -3.76 -20.02
C PHE A 99 3.73 -2.80 -21.22
N THR A 100 2.62 -2.34 -21.80
CA THR A 100 2.62 -1.21 -22.73
C THR A 100 2.73 0.15 -22.03
N ALA A 101 2.37 0.22 -20.73
CA ALA A 101 2.41 1.43 -19.92
C ALA A 101 3.51 1.40 -18.84
N TYR A 102 3.83 0.21 -18.33
CA TYR A 102 4.83 -0.01 -17.28
C TYR A 102 5.93 -0.95 -17.78
N PRO A 103 7.15 -0.88 -17.24
CA PRO A 103 8.14 -1.93 -17.50
C PRO A 103 7.62 -3.30 -17.01
N PRO A 104 8.07 -4.42 -17.59
CA PRO A 104 7.78 -5.75 -17.05
C PRO A 104 8.17 -5.84 -15.57
N HIS A 105 7.24 -6.29 -14.73
CA HIS A 105 7.38 -6.35 -13.28
C HIS A 105 6.54 -7.49 -12.72
N CYS A 106 6.86 -7.94 -11.49
CA CYS A 106 6.03 -8.86 -10.70
C CYS A 106 5.51 -10.08 -11.47
N LEU A 107 6.36 -10.63 -12.35
CA LEU A 107 6.01 -11.77 -13.20
C LEU A 107 5.69 -13.01 -12.37
N ALA A 108 4.71 -13.80 -12.82
CA ALA A 108 4.32 -15.04 -12.17
C ALA A 108 5.51 -15.98 -11.95
N GLY A 109 5.73 -16.39 -10.70
CA GLY A 109 6.81 -17.32 -10.32
C GLY A 109 8.17 -16.67 -10.09
N THR A 110 8.30 -15.34 -10.18
CA THR A 110 9.54 -14.63 -9.81
C THR A 110 9.48 -14.13 -8.37
N SER A 111 10.65 -13.80 -7.80
CA SER A 111 10.75 -13.20 -6.47
C SER A 111 9.99 -11.87 -6.35
N GLU A 112 9.93 -11.08 -7.43
CA GLU A 112 9.18 -9.82 -7.47
C GLU A 112 7.69 -10.00 -7.12
N SER A 113 7.06 -11.11 -7.55
CA SER A 113 5.65 -11.42 -7.29
C SER A 113 5.36 -11.90 -5.85
N LEU A 114 6.40 -12.27 -5.10
CA LEU A 114 6.25 -12.77 -3.74
C LEU A 114 6.08 -11.64 -2.73
N ALA A 115 5.27 -11.88 -1.70
CA ALA A 115 5.15 -11.00 -0.55
C ALA A 115 6.53 -10.78 0.07
N VAL A 116 6.72 -9.59 0.67
CA VAL A 116 7.92 -9.35 1.46
C VAL A 116 7.99 -10.37 2.60
N SER A 117 9.18 -10.94 2.80
CA SER A 117 9.41 -12.00 3.80
C SER A 117 8.97 -11.60 5.20
N GLU A 118 9.08 -10.32 5.55
CA GLU A 118 8.68 -9.78 6.86
C GLU A 118 7.16 -9.90 7.12
N LEU A 119 6.35 -9.96 6.06
CA LEU A 119 4.91 -10.20 6.16
C LEU A 119 4.59 -11.69 5.99
N HIS A 120 5.24 -12.36 5.03
CA HIS A 120 5.04 -13.79 4.76
C HIS A 120 5.43 -14.69 5.94
N ASP A 121 6.51 -14.36 6.64
CA ASP A 121 7.08 -15.19 7.71
C ASP A 121 6.47 -14.89 9.09
N LEU A 122 5.38 -14.10 9.14
CA LEU A 122 4.62 -13.95 10.37
C LEU A 122 4.12 -15.32 10.86
N PRO A 123 4.10 -15.58 12.18
CA PRO A 123 3.87 -16.92 12.70
C PRO A 123 2.39 -17.34 12.72
N PHE A 124 1.52 -16.63 12.01
CA PHE A 124 0.07 -16.79 12.01
C PHE A 124 -0.52 -16.62 10.61
#